data_AF-A0A957R3B1-F1
#
_entry.id   AF-A0A957R3B1-F1
#
_cell.length_a   1.000
_cell.length_b   1.000
_cell.length_c   1.000
_cell.angle_alpha   90.00
_cell.angle_beta   90.00
_cell.angle_gamma   90.00
#
_symmetry.space_group_name_H-M   'P 1'
#
loop_
_entity.id
_entity.type
_entity.pdbx_description
1 polymer ?
#
loop_
_entity_poly.entity_id
_entity_poly.type
_entity_poly.pdbx_seq_one_letter_code
_entity_poly.pdbx_strand_id
1 'polypeptide(L)' 'MDDQHKKAIARRLASAAGHLKGVQRMVEEDVYCIDIIQQIQAVQAALNKVNTLMLENHLRTCVTTAIQ' A
#
# COMPACT_ATOMS: atom_id res chain seq x y z
N MET A 1 -9.90 14.83 -2.82
CA MET A 1 -9.35 14.04 -1.72
C MET A 1 -9.11 14.96 -0.52
N ASP A 2 -9.75 14.69 0.61
CA ASP A 2 -9.55 15.47 1.84
C ASP A 2 -8.18 15.17 2.50
N ASP A 3 -7.78 16.05 3.42
CA ASP A 3 -6.47 15.98 4.09
C ASP A 3 -6.32 14.74 4.99
N GLN A 4 -7.44 14.24 5.55
CA GLN A 4 -7.45 13.04 6.38
C GLN A 4 -7.18 11.78 5.55
N HIS A 5 -7.84 11.61 4.40
CA HIS A 5 -7.58 10.54 3.44
C HIS A 5 -6.14 10.59 2.94
N LYS A 6 -5.65 11.79 2.57
CA LYS A 6 -4.25 11.99 2.13
C LYS A 6 -3.26 11.48 3.18
N LYS A 7 -3.41 11.91 4.43
CA LYS A 7 -2.56 11.48 5.55
C LYS A 7 -2.65 9.97 5.79
N ALA A 8 -3.85 9.40 5.71
CA ALA A 8 -4.09 7.99 5.93
C ALA A 8 -3.46 7.10 4.84
N ILE A 9 -3.51 7.53 3.58
CA ILE A 9 -2.84 6.87 2.44
C ILE A 9 -1.32 6.99 2.57
N ALA A 10 -0.81 8.20 2.83
CA ALA A 10 0.62 8.45 2.97
C ALA A 10 1.25 7.60 4.09
N ARG A 11 0.58 7.48 5.25
CA ARG A 11 1.04 6.62 6.35
C ARG A 11 1.12 5.15 5.96
N ARG A 12 0.12 4.63 5.23
CA ARG A 12 0.10 3.23 4.78
C ARG A 12 1.17 2.95 3.73
N LEU A 13 1.39 3.88 2.80
CA LEU A 13 2.49 3.81 1.84
C LEU A 13 3.85 3.80 2.54
N ALA A 14 4.06 4.66 3.56
CA ALA A 14 5.29 4.67 4.34
C ALA A 14 5.53 3.33 5.06
N SER A 15 4.47 2.71 5.60
CA SER A 15 4.54 1.38 6.19
C SER A 15 4.90 0.30 5.16
N ALA A 16 4.26 0.30 3.99
CA ALA A 16 4.55 -0.65 2.91
C ALA A 16 5.99 -0.49 2.39
N ALA A 17 6.48 0.74 2.29
CA ALA A 17 7.87 1.02 1.91
C ALA A 17 8.87 0.50 2.96
N GLY A 18 8.56 0.64 4.25
CA GLY A 18 9.37 0.06 5.33
C GLY A 18 9.42 -1.47 5.26
N HIS A 19 8.29 -2.11 4.96
CA HIS A 19 8.22 -3.56 4.77
C HIS A 19 9.02 -4.01 3.56
N LEU A 20 8.90 -3.30 2.42
CA LEU A 20 9.67 -3.59 1.21
C LEU A 20 11.19 -3.47 1.45
N LYS A 21 11.64 -2.47 2.23
CA LYS A 21 13.05 -2.38 2.67
C LYS A 21 13.47 -3.59 3.52
N GLY A 22 12.55 -4.13 4.33
CA GLY A 22 12.76 -5.38 5.05
C GLY A 22 13.00 -6.56 4.10
N VAL A 23 12.15 -6.70 3.07
CA VAL A 23 12.31 -7.73 2.03
C VAL A 23 13.65 -7.59 1.31
N GLN A 24 14.08 -6.37 0.99
CA GLN A 24 15.38 -6.14 0.36
C GLN A 24 16.53 -6.67 1.22
N ARG A 25 16.52 -6.39 2.54
CA ARG A 25 17.52 -6.93 3.46
C ARG A 25 17.49 -8.46 3.53
N MET A 26 16.31 -9.08 3.50
CA MET A 26 16.22 -10.54 3.47
C MET A 26 16.91 -11.15 2.25
N VAL A 27 16.86 -10.47 1.10
CA VAL A 27 17.59 -10.89 -0.10
C VAL A 27 19.10 -10.71 0.09
N GLU A 28 19.53 -9.58 0.66
CA GLU A 28 20.95 -9.31 0.94
C GLU A 28 21.56 -10.26 1.99
N GLU A 29 20.73 -10.80 2.89
CA GLU A 29 21.09 -11.73 3.96
C GLU A 29 20.92 -13.21 3.56
N ASP A 30 20.67 -13.52 2.29
CA ASP A 30 20.46 -14.89 1.77
C ASP A 30 19.38 -15.68 2.55
N VAL A 31 18.33 -15.00 3.01
CA VAL A 31 17.19 -15.63 3.70
C VAL A 31 16.49 -16.63 2.78
N TYR A 32 15.92 -17.68 3.36
CA TYR A 32 15.23 -18.72 2.62
C TYR A 32 14.15 -18.15 1.68
N CYS A 33 14.20 -18.60 0.41
CA CYS A 33 13.40 -18.04 -0.67
C CYS A 33 11.89 -18.03 -0.38
N ILE A 34 11.38 -19.05 0.32
CA ILE A 34 9.94 -19.14 0.66
C ILE A 34 9.54 -18.03 1.63
N ASP A 35 10.39 -17.69 2.58
CA ASP A 35 10.12 -16.60 3.54
C ASP A 35 10.10 -15.25 2.82
N ILE A 36 11.05 -15.03 1.89
CA ILE A 36 11.09 -13.83 1.05
C ILE A 36 9.80 -13.71 0.22
N ILE A 37 9.38 -14.80 -0.45
CA ILE A 37 8.14 -14.83 -1.23
C ILE A 37 6.93 -14.47 -0.35
N GLN A 38 6.87 -15.02 0.86
CA GLN A 38 5.78 -14.72 1.79
C GLN A 38 5.75 -13.25 2.23
N GLN A 39 6.92 -12.65 2.46
CA GLN A 39 6.99 -11.22 2.79
C GLN A 39 6.65 -10.32 1.59
N ILE A 40 7.02 -10.71 0.36
CA ILE A 40 6.58 -10.03 -0.86
C ILE A 40 5.05 -10.03 -0.97
N GLN A 41 4.41 -11.18 -0.73
CA GLN A 41 2.94 -11.28 -0.74
C GLN A 41 2.29 -10.38 0.32
N ALA A 42 2.91 -10.25 1.49
CA ALA A 42 2.44 -9.34 2.53
C ALA A 42 2.54 -7.86 2.10
N VAL A 43 3.61 -7.46 1.40
CA VAL A 43 3.75 -6.12 0.81
C VAL A 43 2.66 -5.89 -0.25
N GLN A 44 2.42 -6.86 -1.14
CA GLN A 44 1.36 -6.78 -2.15
C GLN A 44 -0.02 -6.59 -1.51
N ALA A 45 -0.33 -7.34 -0.45
CA ALA A 45 -1.58 -7.19 0.29
C ALA A 45 -1.71 -5.80 0.93
N ALA A 46 -0.63 -5.22 1.46
CA ALA A 46 -0.62 -3.86 1.99
C ALA A 46 -0.90 -2.82 0.89
N LEU A 47 -0.28 -2.97 -0.30
CA LEU A 47 -0.51 -2.09 -1.44
C LEU A 47 -1.94 -2.20 -1.97
N ASN A 48 -2.52 -3.40 -2.01
CA ASN A 48 -3.91 -3.59 -2.40
C ASN A 48 -4.87 -2.83 -1.48
N LYS A 49 -4.63 -2.82 -0.16
CA LYS A 49 -5.41 -2.01 0.79
C LYS A 49 -5.31 -0.51 0.51
N VAL A 50 -4.12 -0.02 0.15
CA VAL A 50 -3.93 1.38 -0.25
C VAL A 50 -4.73 1.68 -1.52
N ASN A 51 -4.69 0.77 -2.50
CA ASN A 51 -5.41 0.92 -3.75
C ASN A 51 -6.93 0.99 -3.54
N THR A 52 -7.48 0.14 -2.68
CA THR A 52 -8.91 0.20 -2.30
C THR A 52 -9.29 1.54 -1.69
N LEU A 53 -8.47 2.10 -0.79
CA LEU A 53 -8.73 3.41 -0.19
C LEU A 53 -8.66 4.56 -1.21
N MET A 54 -7.70 4.49 -2.14
CA MET A 54 -7.60 5.47 -3.23
C MET A 54 -8.82 5.42 -4.14
N LEU A 55 -9.26 4.22 -4.50
CA LEU A 55 -10.45 4.01 -5.33
C LEU A 55 -11.72 4.51 -4.62
N GLU A 56 -11.91 4.19 -3.34
CA GLU A 56 -13.05 4.68 -2.57
C GLU A 56 -13.11 6.21 -2.56
N ASN A 57 -11.98 6.87 -2.30
CA ASN A 57 -11.91 8.33 -2.39
C ASN A 57 -12.25 8.81 -3.81
N HIS A 58 -11.69 8.19 -4.86
CA HIS A 58 -11.95 8.59 -6.24
C HIS A 58 -13.45 8.53 -6.58
N LEU A 59 -14.12 7.44 -6.21
CA LEU A 59 -15.56 7.27 -6.43
C LEU A 59 -16.37 8.33 -5.66
N ARG A 60 -15.99 8.66 -4.41
CA ARG A 60 -16.68 9.68 -3.59
C ARG A 60 -16.41 11.12 -4.01
N THR A 61 -15.28 11.43 -4.63
CA THR A 61 -14.89 12.82 -4.94
C THR A 61 -14.94 13.18 -6.41
N CYS A 62 -14.81 12.21 -7.32
CA CYS A 62 -14.74 12.49 -8.76
C CYS A 62 -16.03 12.07 -9.48
N VAL A 63 -16.66 10.97 -9.06
CA VAL A 63 -17.89 10.48 -9.69
C VAL A 63 -19.12 11.21 -9.13
N THR A 64 -19.16 11.49 -7.83
CA THR A 64 -20.30 12.15 -7.19
C THR A 64 -20.46 13.62 -7.64
N THR A 65 -19.35 14.28 -7.99
CA THR A 65 -19.35 15.65 -8.54
C THR A 65 -19.72 15.69 -10.03
N ALA A 66 -19.67 14.55 -10.74
CA ALA A 66 -20.01 14.46 -12.17
C ALA A 66 -21.48 14.08 -12.42
N ILE A 67 -22.24 13.73 -11.38
CA ILE A 67 -23.65 13.32 -11.46
C ILE A 67 -24.60 14.44 -10.98
N GLN A 68 -24.07 15.62 -10.65
CA GLN A 68 -24.87 16.84 -10.38
C GLN A 68 -24.98 17.74 -11.60
#